data_AF-A0A2S6GN85-F1
#
_entry.id   AF-A0A2S6GN85-F1
#
_cell.length_a   1.000
_cell.length_b   1.000
_cell.length_c   1.000
_cell.angle_alpha   90.00
_cell.angle_beta   90.00
_cell.angle_gamma   90.00
#
_symmetry.space_group_name_H-M   'P 1'
#
loop_
_entity.id
_entity.type
_entity.pdbx_description
1 polymer ?
#
loop_
_entity_poly.entity_id
_entity_poly.type
_entity_poly.pdbx_seq_one_letter_code
_entity_poly.pdbx_strand_id
1 'polypeptide(L)'
;MQIPLQITFRGIPHSDAVEARIREKAGKLDRFHSHIMSCRVAVEAEHHHHHQGNQYHIRIDITTPRKELVISREHHDKQAYEDVYVAIRDAFDAATRQLEDYARIQRGKVKTHNLQSRGGVIRLLQEKDHGFIESEDGREIYFHRNSVSGAGFDSLKVGDEIRYIEETDDLGPQASIVYP
;
A
#
# COMPACT_ATOMS: atom_id res chain seq x y z
N MET A 1 12.65 9.90 2.32
CA MET A 1 13.45 8.66 2.27
C MET A 1 14.48 8.73 3.38
N GLN A 2 14.78 7.61 4.05
CA GLN A 2 15.78 7.61 5.13
C GLN A 2 17.22 7.42 4.61
N ILE A 3 17.40 6.64 3.55
CA ILE A 3 18.68 6.43 2.87
C ILE A 3 18.69 7.26 1.57
N PRO A 4 19.80 7.96 1.25
CA PRO A 4 19.91 8.71 0.01
C PRO A 4 19.76 7.80 -1.22
N LEU A 5 19.10 8.33 -2.24
CA LEU A 5 18.90 7.67 -3.53
C LEU A 5 20.25 7.24 -4.12
N GLN A 6 20.35 5.96 -4.51
CA GLN A 6 21.54 5.43 -5.18
C GLN A 6 21.24 5.24 -6.66
N ILE A 7 22.09 5.77 -7.53
CA ILE A 7 21.93 5.69 -8.99
C ILE A 7 23.20 5.04 -9.57
N THR A 8 23.02 3.98 -10.35
CA THR A 8 24.13 3.24 -10.99
C THR A 8 23.89 3.15 -12.49
N PHE A 9 24.94 3.39 -13.28
CA PHE A 9 24.92 3.23 -14.73
C PHE A 9 25.77 2.01 -15.10
N ARG A 10 25.25 1.09 -15.92
CA ARG A 10 25.97 -0.10 -16.37
C ARG A 10 25.89 -0.21 -17.89
N GLY A 11 27.05 -0.41 -18.54
CA GLY A 11 27.11 -0.51 -20.00
C GLY A 11 26.87 0.82 -20.73
N ILE A 12 26.69 1.94 -20.03
CA ILE A 12 26.51 3.28 -20.62
C ILE A 12 27.33 4.34 -19.88
N PRO A 13 27.73 5.42 -20.59
CA PRO A 13 28.33 6.56 -19.94
C PRO A 13 27.35 7.23 -18.97
N HIS A 14 27.90 7.75 -17.88
CA HIS A 14 27.15 8.58 -16.95
C HIS A 14 26.58 9.82 -17.66
N SER A 15 25.36 10.21 -17.31
CA SER A 15 24.69 11.38 -17.87
C SER A 15 23.98 12.16 -16.77
N ASP A 16 24.43 13.39 -16.54
CA ASP A 16 23.86 14.30 -15.55
C ASP A 16 22.38 14.58 -15.82
N ALA A 17 21.99 14.65 -17.09
CA ALA A 17 20.61 14.87 -17.50
C ALA A 17 19.71 13.70 -17.10
N VAL A 18 20.20 12.47 -17.30
CA VAL A 18 19.50 11.25 -16.88
C VAL A 18 19.43 11.17 -15.36
N GLU A 19 20.54 11.47 -14.67
CA GLU A 19 20.57 11.48 -13.22
C GLU A 19 19.58 12.50 -12.62
N ALA A 20 19.57 13.74 -13.14
CA ALA A 20 18.65 14.78 -12.70
C ALA A 20 17.19 14.34 -12.87
N ARG A 21 16.87 13.65 -13.98
CA ARG A 21 15.53 13.14 -14.24
C ARG A 21 15.12 12.04 -13.26
N ILE A 22 16.05 11.13 -12.95
CA ILE A 22 15.85 10.06 -11.96
C ILE A 22 15.64 10.66 -10.57
N ARG A 23 16.45 11.64 -10.17
CA ARG A 23 16.32 12.35 -8.90
C ARG A 23 14.96 13.07 -8.79
N GLU A 24 14.50 13.72 -9.85
CA GLU A 24 13.19 14.38 -9.88
C GLU A 24 12.05 13.38 -9.66
N LYS A 25 12.06 12.25 -10.39
CA LYS A 25 11.03 11.22 -10.25
C LYS A 25 11.08 10.50 -8.89
N ALA A 26 12.27 10.25 -8.35
CA ALA A 26 12.44 9.69 -7.01
C ALA A 26 11.94 10.66 -5.92
N GLY A 27 12.17 11.96 -6.08
CA GLY A 27 11.62 12.98 -5.18
C GLY A 27 10.10 13.02 -5.19
N LYS A 28 9.46 12.77 -6.33
CA LYS A 28 8.00 12.61 -6.42
C LYS A 28 7.54 11.37 -5.64
N LEU A 29 8.16 10.22 -5.87
CA LEU A 29 7.85 8.98 -5.12
C LEU A 29 7.93 9.19 -3.60
N ASP A 30 8.95 9.89 -3.12
CA ASP A 30 9.13 10.15 -1.70
C ASP A 30 8.02 11.02 -1.10
N ARG A 31 7.54 12.03 -1.85
CA ARG A 31 6.44 12.89 -1.42
C ARG A 31 5.12 12.13 -1.28
N PHE A 32 4.86 11.18 -2.19
CA PHE A 32 3.61 10.43 -2.20
C PHE A 32 3.64 9.19 -1.27
N HIS A 33 4.83 8.67 -0.94
CA HIS A 33 5.00 7.50 -0.09
C HIS A 33 6.03 7.73 1.03
N SER A 34 5.56 8.25 2.15
CA SER A 34 6.38 8.70 3.30
C SER A 34 7.16 7.60 4.06
N HIS A 35 6.97 6.32 3.72
CA HIS A 35 7.60 5.19 4.41
C HIS A 35 8.65 4.47 3.54
N ILE A 36 9.22 5.14 2.53
CA ILE A 36 10.32 4.57 1.75
C ILE A 36 11.63 4.70 2.54
N MET A 37 12.28 3.56 2.81
CA MET A 37 13.56 3.50 3.51
C MET A 37 14.72 3.75 2.55
N SER A 38 14.75 3.08 1.41
CA SER A 38 15.74 3.28 0.36
C SER A 38 15.15 3.11 -1.03
N CYS A 39 15.77 3.79 -2.00
CA CYS A 39 15.50 3.62 -3.42
C CYS A 39 16.85 3.48 -4.14
N ARG A 40 17.02 2.39 -4.89
CA ARG A 40 18.17 2.15 -5.76
C ARG A 40 17.69 2.07 -7.19
N VAL A 41 18.36 2.79 -8.08
CA VAL A 41 18.03 2.81 -9.51
C VAL A 41 19.26 2.39 -10.29
N ALA A 42 19.14 1.35 -11.09
CA ALA A 42 20.15 0.94 -12.06
C ALA A 42 19.64 1.21 -13.48
N VAL A 43 20.45 1.91 -14.26
CA VAL A 43 20.24 2.17 -15.68
C VAL A 43 21.23 1.31 -16.44
N GLU A 44 20.73 0.33 -17.18
CA GLU A 44 21.53 -0.62 -17.93
C GLU A 44 21.19 -0.47 -19.42
N ALA A 45 22.17 -0.60 -20.32
CA ALA A 45 21.89 -0.78 -21.74
C ALA A 45 22.52 -2.07 -22.26
N GLU A 46 21.71 -2.84 -22.97
CA GLU A 46 22.19 -4.02 -23.69
C GLU A 46 22.52 -3.60 -25.13
N HIS A 47 23.79 -3.71 -25.49
CA HIS A 47 24.23 -3.55 -26.87
C HIS A 47 23.93 -4.84 -27.63
N HIS A 48 22.74 -4.95 -28.24
CA HIS A 48 22.46 -6.01 -29.21
C HIS A 48 22.83 -5.57 -30.64
N HIS A 49 23.22 -6.54 -31.48
CA HIS A 49 23.76 -6.33 -32.82
C HIS A 49 22.87 -5.46 -33.74
N HIS A 50 23.53 -4.74 -34.67
CA HIS A 50 23.12 -3.74 -35.69
C HIS A 50 21.70 -3.73 -36.32
N HIS A 51 20.80 -4.70 -36.06
CA HIS A 51 19.44 -4.75 -36.63
C HIS A 51 18.30 -4.62 -35.60
N GLN A 52 18.60 -4.57 -34.30
CA GLN A 52 17.61 -4.32 -33.24
C GLN A 52 18.17 -3.22 -32.32
N GLY A 53 17.48 -2.08 -32.24
CA GLY A 53 17.95 -0.87 -31.56
C GLY A 53 18.36 -1.08 -30.10
N ASN A 54 19.13 -0.12 -29.57
CA ASN A 54 19.59 -0.14 -28.19
C ASN A 54 18.41 -0.26 -27.22
N GLN A 55 18.42 -1.23 -26.32
CA GLN A 55 17.38 -1.36 -25.29
C GLN A 55 17.94 -0.90 -23.95
N TYR A 56 17.27 0.08 -23.34
CA TYR A 56 17.55 0.49 -21.97
C TYR A 56 16.72 -0.32 -20.98
N HIS A 57 17.38 -0.99 -20.05
CA HIS A 57 16.76 -1.68 -18.94
C HIS A 57 16.90 -0.85 -17.66
N ILE A 58 15.77 -0.50 -17.05
CA ILE A 58 15.75 0.26 -15.79
C ILE A 58 15.27 -0.66 -14.68
N ARG A 59 16.12 -0.84 -13.68
CA ARG A 59 15.79 -1.57 -12.45
C ARG A 59 15.64 -0.58 -11.30
N ILE A 60 14.51 -0.66 -10.60
CA ILE A 60 14.24 0.15 -9.41
C ILE A 60 13.99 -0.80 -8.25
N ASP A 61 14.88 -0.78 -7.26
CA ASP A 61 14.72 -1.52 -6.00
C ASP A 61 14.29 -0.52 -4.92
N ILE A 62 13.07 -0.69 -4.39
CA ILE A 62 12.48 0.15 -3.35
C ILE A 62 12.33 -0.68 -2.08
N THR A 63 12.96 -0.24 -0.99
CA THR A 63 12.84 -0.88 0.31
C THR A 63 11.89 -0.08 1.18
N THR A 64 10.88 -0.76 1.74
CA THR A 64 9.97 -0.23 2.76
C THR A 64 10.17 -0.99 4.07
N PRO A 65 9.74 -0.49 5.24
CA PRO A 65 10.00 -1.13 6.53
C PRO A 65 9.52 -2.57 6.66
N ARG A 66 8.57 -3.01 5.81
CA ARG A 66 7.94 -4.34 5.91
C ARG A 66 8.08 -5.18 4.64
N LYS A 67 8.60 -4.62 3.54
CA LYS A 67 8.72 -5.31 2.25
C LYS A 67 9.74 -4.63 1.35
N GLU A 68 10.50 -5.44 0.59
CA GLU A 68 11.29 -5.00 -0.54
C GLU A 68 10.47 -5.17 -1.83
N LEU A 69 10.41 -4.11 -2.64
CA LEU A 69 9.73 -4.06 -3.92
C LEU A 69 10.81 -3.94 -5.00
N VAL A 70 10.96 -4.98 -5.81
CA VAL A 70 11.87 -4.99 -6.95
C VAL A 70 11.05 -4.78 -8.21
N ILE A 71 11.32 -3.70 -8.93
CA ILE A 71 10.73 -3.38 -10.23
C ILE A 71 11.80 -3.57 -11.29
N SER A 72 11.73 -4.71 -11.98
CA SER A 72 12.47 -5.01 -13.21
C SER A 72 11.45 -5.37 -14.28
N ARG A 73 11.28 -4.51 -15.28
CA ARG A 73 10.27 -4.73 -16.32
C ARG A 73 10.96 -5.29 -17.56
N GLU A 74 10.99 -6.61 -17.66
CA GLU A 74 11.27 -7.29 -18.93
C GLU A 74 10.03 -7.14 -19.82
N HIS A 75 10.11 -6.24 -20.81
CA HIS A 75 9.02 -6.04 -21.76
C HIS A 75 9.26 -6.80 -23.05
N HIS A 76 8.23 -7.53 -23.49
CA HIS A 76 8.23 -8.22 -24.78
C HIS A 76 8.08 -7.28 -26.00
N ASP A 77 7.79 -5.98 -25.78
CA ASP A 77 7.67 -4.97 -26.85
C ASP A 77 9.01 -4.26 -27.10
N LYS A 78 9.75 -4.77 -28.08
CA LYS A 78 11.15 -4.46 -28.40
C LYS A 78 11.43 -3.05 -28.96
N GLN A 79 10.41 -2.19 -29.13
CA GLN A 79 10.54 -0.89 -29.82
C GLN A 79 10.39 0.34 -28.92
N ALA A 80 9.85 0.22 -27.70
CA ALA A 80 9.59 1.38 -26.83
C ALA A 80 10.79 1.82 -25.98
N TYR A 81 11.88 1.06 -25.98
CA TYR A 81 13.04 1.24 -25.09
C TYR A 81 14.31 1.72 -25.79
N GLU A 82 14.20 2.25 -27.02
CA GLU A 82 15.30 2.97 -27.69
C GLU A 82 15.61 4.32 -27.03
N ASP A 83 14.65 4.87 -26.27
CA ASP A 83 14.81 6.11 -25.53
C ASP A 83 14.87 5.85 -24.02
N VAL A 84 16.03 6.17 -23.42
CA VAL A 84 16.29 6.06 -21.98
C VAL A 84 15.27 6.85 -21.14
N TYR A 85 14.76 7.98 -21.63
CA TYR A 85 13.78 8.79 -20.91
C TYR A 85 12.40 8.14 -20.86
N VAL A 86 12.01 7.41 -21.92
CA VAL A 86 10.78 6.61 -21.94
C VAL A 86 10.91 5.45 -20.97
N ALA A 87 12.04 4.75 -21.02
CA ALA A 87 12.34 3.65 -20.11
C ALA A 87 12.27 4.06 -18.62
N ILE A 88 12.88 5.21 -18.28
CA ILE A 88 12.82 5.77 -16.94
C ILE A 88 11.38 6.17 -16.59
N ARG A 89 10.64 6.77 -17.53
CA ARG A 89 9.26 7.16 -17.25
C ARG A 89 8.43 5.96 -16.82
N ASP A 90 8.43 4.93 -17.64
CA ASP A 90 7.60 3.74 -17.47
C ASP A 90 7.98 2.94 -16.23
N ALA A 91 9.29 2.84 -15.93
CA ALA A 91 9.76 2.16 -14.72
C ALA A 91 9.26 2.84 -13.44
N PHE A 92 9.34 4.17 -13.38
CA PHE A 92 8.87 4.94 -12.23
C PHE A 92 7.33 4.94 -12.10
N ASP A 93 6.61 4.93 -13.23
CA ASP A 93 5.16 4.85 -13.23
C ASP A 93 4.71 3.45 -12.74
N ALA A 94 5.42 2.39 -13.12
CA ALA A 94 5.21 1.04 -12.60
C ALA A 94 5.52 0.93 -11.09
N ALA A 95 6.62 1.55 -10.64
CA ALA A 95 6.97 1.63 -9.22
C ALA A 95 5.90 2.35 -8.40
N THR A 96 5.33 3.44 -8.93
CA THR A 96 4.24 4.19 -8.30
C THR A 96 3.02 3.29 -8.12
N ARG A 97 2.58 2.59 -9.18
CA ARG A 97 1.46 1.63 -9.09
C ARG A 97 1.69 0.52 -8.07
N GLN A 98 2.88 -0.08 -8.06
CA GLN A 98 3.19 -1.13 -7.07
C GLN A 98 3.17 -0.60 -5.63
N LEU A 99 3.64 0.62 -5.39
CA LEU A 99 3.58 1.26 -4.08
C LEU A 99 2.15 1.63 -3.69
N GLU A 100 1.32 2.06 -4.63
CA GLU A 100 -0.11 2.31 -4.41
C GLU A 100 -0.85 1.04 -4.08
N ASP A 101 -0.65 -0.05 -4.83
CA ASP A 101 -1.22 -1.37 -4.54
C ASP A 101 -0.77 -1.88 -3.18
N TYR A 102 0.52 -1.73 -2.86
CA TYR A 102 1.05 -2.07 -1.55
C TYR A 102 0.44 -1.21 -0.44
N ALA A 103 0.33 0.10 -0.64
CA ALA A 103 -0.31 1.01 0.31
C ALA A 103 -1.81 0.73 0.43
N ARG A 104 -2.49 0.28 -0.63
CA ARG A 104 -3.89 -0.14 -0.61
C ARG A 104 -4.07 -1.43 0.19
N ILE A 105 -3.20 -2.42 0.01
CA ILE A 105 -3.22 -3.65 0.81
C ILE A 105 -2.87 -3.35 2.28
N GLN A 106 -1.93 -2.44 2.51
CA GLN A 106 -1.57 -1.97 3.85
C GLN A 106 -2.72 -1.18 4.48
N ARG A 107 -3.35 -0.23 3.79
CA ARG A 107 -4.53 0.52 4.30
C ARG A 107 -5.77 -0.36 4.44
N GLY A 108 -5.92 -1.39 3.61
CA GLY A 108 -6.96 -2.40 3.77
C GLY A 108 -6.73 -3.33 4.97
N LYS A 109 -5.48 -3.48 5.43
CA LYS A 109 -5.11 -4.21 6.65
C LYS A 109 -4.94 -3.31 7.88
N VAL A 110 -4.65 -2.03 7.66
CA VAL A 110 -4.59 -0.96 8.64
C VAL A 110 -5.89 -0.18 8.44
N LYS A 111 -7.00 -0.79 8.84
CA LYS A 111 -8.17 -0.01 9.21
C LYS A 111 -7.70 0.92 10.32
N THR A 112 -7.42 2.16 9.93
CA THR A 112 -7.22 3.25 10.85
C THR A 112 -8.50 3.41 11.64
N HIS A 113 -8.56 2.79 12.82
CA HIS A 113 -9.21 3.39 13.98
C HIS A 113 -8.48 2.90 15.23
N ASN A 114 -7.41 3.62 15.55
CA ASN A 114 -7.17 4.02 16.93
C ASN A 114 -8.42 4.85 17.31
N LEU A 115 -9.28 4.47 18.24
CA LEU A 115 -9.08 3.87 19.54
C LEU A 115 -10.09 2.72 19.75
N GLN A 116 -9.83 1.82 20.70
CA GLN A 116 -10.85 0.91 21.20
C GLN A 116 -12.02 1.74 21.76
N SER A 117 -13.02 2.04 20.94
CA SER A 117 -14.25 2.68 21.39
C SER A 117 -14.93 1.73 22.38
N ARG A 118 -15.48 2.29 23.45
CA ARG A 118 -16.29 1.53 24.41
C ARG A 118 -17.75 1.76 24.11
N GLY A 119 -18.55 0.76 24.39
CA GLY A 119 -19.99 0.86 24.27
C GLY A 119 -20.68 -0.27 25.00
N GLY A 120 -22.00 -0.13 25.15
CA GLY A 120 -22.85 -1.17 25.71
C GLY A 120 -23.56 -1.93 24.60
N VAL A 121 -23.68 -3.25 24.70
CA VAL A 121 -24.55 -4.02 23.80
C VAL A 121 -26.01 -3.68 24.14
N ILE A 122 -26.68 -2.88 23.32
CA ILE A 122 -28.09 -2.50 23.54
C ILE A 122 -29.06 -3.53 22.93
N ARG A 123 -28.60 -4.29 21.93
CA ARG A 123 -29.45 -5.27 21.25
C ARG A 123 -28.62 -6.42 20.68
N LEU A 124 -29.07 -7.65 20.93
CA LEU A 124 -28.47 -8.85 20.38
C LEU A 124 -29.57 -9.71 19.74
N LEU A 125 -29.42 -10.02 18.44
CA LEU A 125 -30.35 -10.84 17.68
C LEU A 125 -29.66 -12.17 17.35
N GLN A 126 -29.65 -13.09 18.31
CA GLN A 126 -28.95 -14.37 18.16
C GLN A 126 -29.45 -15.21 16.98
N GLU A 127 -30.74 -15.15 16.66
CA GLU A 127 -31.33 -15.84 15.50
C GLU A 127 -30.90 -15.25 14.15
N LYS A 128 -30.37 -14.02 14.14
CA LYS A 128 -29.96 -13.30 12.93
C LYS A 128 -28.47 -12.99 12.88
N ASP A 129 -27.69 -13.53 13.81
CA ASP A 129 -26.22 -13.40 13.88
C ASP A 129 -25.68 -11.96 13.87
N HIS A 130 -26.43 -11.00 14.42
CA HIS A 130 -25.97 -9.62 14.55
C HIS A 130 -26.47 -8.93 15.82
N GLY A 131 -25.85 -7.80 16.15
CA GLY A 131 -26.19 -6.97 17.29
C GLY A 131 -25.91 -5.49 17.05
N PHE A 132 -26.25 -4.68 18.05
CA PHE A 132 -26.05 -3.24 18.06
C PHE A 132 -25.40 -2.82 19.37
N ILE A 133 -24.44 -1.91 19.25
CA ILE A 133 -23.68 -1.29 20.33
C ILE A 133 -24.12 0.16 20.43
N GLU A 134 -24.37 0.64 21.63
CA GLU A 134 -24.47 2.08 21.90
C GLU A 134 -23.08 2.60 22.28
N SER A 135 -22.57 3.50 21.45
CA SER A 135 -21.34 4.24 21.68
C SER A 135 -21.51 5.27 22.81
N GLU A 136 -20.41 5.71 23.44
CA GLU A 136 -20.44 6.74 24.49
C GLU A 136 -21.06 8.08 24.03
N ASP A 137 -21.06 8.34 22.71
CA ASP A 137 -21.68 9.51 22.09
C ASP A 137 -23.15 9.30 21.70
N GLY A 138 -23.76 8.17 22.09
CA GLY A 138 -25.17 7.85 21.85
C GLY A 138 -25.48 7.37 20.43
N ARG A 139 -24.46 7.00 19.65
CA ARG A 139 -24.65 6.40 18.31
C ARG A 139 -24.87 4.90 18.41
N GLU A 140 -25.79 4.38 17.59
CA GLU A 140 -25.97 2.94 17.41
C GLU A 140 -24.99 2.42 16.33
N ILE A 141 -24.16 1.45 16.71
CA ILE A 141 -23.17 0.82 15.85
C ILE A 141 -23.55 -0.63 15.62
N TYR A 142 -23.75 -1.01 14.36
CA TYR A 142 -24.07 -2.37 13.96
C TYR A 142 -22.86 -3.30 14.03
N PHE A 143 -23.01 -4.55 14.46
CA PHE A 143 -21.97 -5.56 14.37
C PHE A 143 -22.52 -6.95 14.03
N HIS A 144 -21.76 -7.73 13.25
CA HIS A 144 -22.11 -9.10 12.90
C HIS A 144 -21.37 -10.10 13.80
N ARG A 145 -21.85 -11.34 13.91
CA ARG A 145 -21.18 -12.46 14.62
C ARG A 145 -19.71 -12.59 14.24
N ASN A 146 -19.41 -12.43 12.95
CA ASN A 146 -18.05 -12.53 12.40
C ASN A 146 -17.10 -11.41 12.87
N SER A 147 -17.64 -10.31 13.41
CA SER A 147 -16.85 -9.23 13.99
C SER A 147 -16.44 -9.51 15.44
N VAL A 148 -17.06 -10.49 16.13
CA VAL A 148 -16.77 -10.77 17.55
C VAL A 148 -15.55 -11.67 17.70
N SER A 149 -14.58 -11.20 18.49
CA SER A 149 -13.34 -11.91 18.83
C SER A 149 -13.44 -12.59 20.20
N GLY A 150 -12.56 -13.55 20.49
CA GLY A 150 -12.46 -14.17 21.81
C GLY A 150 -13.54 -15.23 22.08
N ALA A 151 -14.27 -15.08 23.19
CA ALA A 151 -15.30 -16.04 23.65
C ALA A 151 -16.48 -16.20 22.66
N GLY A 152 -16.56 -15.33 21.65
CA GLY A 152 -17.48 -15.43 20.54
C GLY A 152 -18.81 -14.71 20.80
N PHE A 153 -19.61 -14.57 19.74
CA PHE A 153 -20.89 -13.86 19.80
C PHE A 153 -21.89 -14.48 20.80
N ASP A 154 -21.82 -15.80 21.01
CA ASP A 154 -22.77 -16.51 21.88
C ASP A 154 -22.57 -16.22 23.38
N SER A 155 -21.42 -15.68 23.77
CA SER A 155 -21.16 -15.28 25.16
C SER A 155 -21.65 -13.87 25.50
N LEU A 156 -21.96 -13.05 24.49
CA LEU A 156 -22.41 -11.67 24.67
C LEU A 156 -23.86 -11.63 25.17
N LYS A 157 -24.15 -10.66 26.02
CA LYS A 157 -25.49 -10.35 26.54
C LYS A 157 -25.79 -8.87 26.35
N VAL A 158 -27.08 -8.55 26.27
CA VAL A 158 -27.54 -7.17 26.29
C VAL A 158 -27.16 -6.56 27.64
N GLY A 159 -26.49 -5.40 27.61
CA GLY A 159 -25.93 -4.70 28.76
C GLY A 159 -24.44 -4.92 28.98
N ASP A 160 -23.79 -5.82 28.25
CA ASP A 160 -22.34 -6.02 28.37
C ASP A 160 -21.57 -4.80 27.86
N GLU A 161 -20.57 -4.36 28.63
CA GLU A 161 -19.63 -3.33 28.22
C GLU A 161 -18.53 -3.97 27.36
N ILE A 162 -18.45 -3.55 26.11
CA ILE A 162 -17.56 -4.12 25.10
C ILE A 162 -16.64 -3.06 24.52
N ARG A 163 -15.53 -3.52 23.95
CA ARG A 163 -14.64 -2.66 23.15
C ARG A 163 -14.81 -3.00 21.69
N TYR A 164 -14.87 -2.00 20.82
CA TYR A 164 -15.01 -2.23 19.39
C TYR A 164 -14.19 -1.26 18.56
N ILE A 165 -14.03 -1.62 17.29
CA ILE A 165 -13.41 -0.78 16.27
C ILE A 165 -14.49 -0.42 15.26
N GLU A 166 -14.87 0.86 15.25
CA GLU A 166 -15.79 1.43 14.26
C GLU A 166 -15.10 1.53 12.90
N GLU A 167 -15.85 1.19 11.86
CA GLU A 167 -15.50 1.38 10.46
C GLU A 167 -16.71 2.00 9.77
N THR A 168 -16.45 3.01 8.95
CA THR A 168 -17.47 3.56 8.04
C THR A 168 -17.32 2.89 6.70
N ASP A 169 -18.37 2.21 6.23
CA ASP A 169 -18.49 1.71 4.87
C ASP A 169 -19.64 2.42 4.11
N ASP A 170 -19.91 2.00 2.89
CA ASP A 170 -21.00 2.54 2.05
C ASP A 170 -22.40 2.30 2.65
N LEU A 171 -22.52 1.50 3.73
CA LEU A 171 -23.76 1.17 4.44
C LEU A 171 -23.88 1.91 5.79
N GLY A 172 -22.87 2.68 6.19
CA GLY A 172 -22.86 3.48 7.41
C GLY A 172 -21.83 3.02 8.45
N PRO A 173 -21.94 3.49 9.70
CA PRO A 173 -21.02 3.11 10.77
C PRO A 173 -21.30 1.68 11.28
N GLN A 174 -20.32 0.80 11.18
CA GLN A 174 -20.37 -0.58 11.69
C GLN A 174 -19.13 -0.92 12.51
N ALA A 175 -19.22 -1.92 13.39
CA ALA A 175 -18.07 -2.44 14.10
C ALA A 175 -17.37 -3.54 13.27
N SER A 176 -16.13 -3.28 12.88
CA SER A 176 -15.30 -4.27 12.20
C SER A 176 -14.78 -5.35 13.15
N ILE A 177 -14.53 -5.01 14.42
CA ILE A 177 -14.07 -5.95 15.45
C ILE A 177 -14.74 -5.59 16.78
N VAL A 178 -15.23 -6.59 17.50
CA VAL A 178 -15.85 -6.49 18.83
C VAL A 178 -15.10 -7.41 19.79
N TYR A 179 -14.73 -6.87 20.95
CA TYR A 179 -14.10 -7.57 22.06
C TYR A 179 -15.10 -7.61 23.23
N PRO A 180 -15.62 -8.81 23.56
CA PRO A 180 -16.40 -9.06 24.77
C PRO A 180 -15.65 -8.70 26.05
#